data_AF-A0A3R7TNL7-F1
#
_entry.id   AF-A0A3R7TNL7-F1
#
_cell.length_a   1.000
_cell.length_b   1.000
_cell.length_c   1.000
_cell.angle_alpha   90.00
_cell.angle_beta   90.00
_cell.angle_gamma   90.00
#
_symmetry.space_group_name_H-M   'P 1'
#
loop_
_entity.id
_entity.type
_entity.pdbx_description
1 polymer ?
#
loop_
_entity_poly.entity_id
_entity_poly.type
_entity_poly.pdbx_seq_one_letter_code
_entity_poly.pdbx_strand_id
1 'polypeptide(L)'
;MNFLGLCLLTLWLYLPGFLANTFAMMWGKWLPKTGYGPWPIDGGRTLSDGKRILGDGKTWNGLIGGSLTSGLLCMVLVASLGDVPDSSVALDENGIFAHPLQGSDGAWFAIGGEMLTAFILGSFLGFFCLVGDSTGSFVKRRRGLKREGDVSSKAPLLDTLPFAIMVFLAGQLFLGTSILADSELRLPMLALVLFTPVLHRSFNVFGYKIGWKDVPY
;
A
#
# COMPACT_ATOMS: atom_id res chain seq x y z
N MET A 1 3.52 -18.88 -16.36
CA MET A 1 2.66 -18.89 -15.18
C MET A 1 1.23 -18.69 -15.62
N ASN A 2 0.28 -19.40 -14.99
CA ASN A 2 -1.13 -19.15 -15.29
C ASN A 2 -1.59 -17.82 -14.67
N PHE A 3 -2.78 -17.35 -15.06
CA PHE A 3 -3.31 -16.06 -14.60
C PHE A 3 -3.39 -15.94 -13.07
N LEU A 4 -3.82 -17.01 -12.39
CA LEU A 4 -3.88 -17.02 -10.92
C LEU A 4 -2.47 -16.86 -10.31
N GLY A 5 -1.48 -17.54 -10.86
CA GLY A 5 -0.08 -17.40 -10.46
C GLY A 5 0.41 -15.96 -10.61
N LEU A 6 0.09 -15.29 -11.72
CA LEU A 6 0.45 -13.88 -11.94
C LEU A 6 -0.25 -12.95 -10.94
N CYS A 7 -1.50 -13.22 -10.55
CA CYS A 7 -2.17 -12.48 -9.47
C CYS A 7 -1.45 -12.67 -8.12
N LEU A 8 -1.05 -13.89 -7.78
CA LEU A 8 -0.33 -14.18 -6.54
C LEU A 8 1.07 -13.54 -6.54
N LEU A 9 1.77 -13.59 -7.67
CA LEU A 9 3.04 -12.89 -7.87
C LEU A 9 2.88 -11.38 -7.70
N THR A 10 1.84 -10.79 -8.30
CA THR A 10 1.55 -9.35 -8.16
C THR A 10 1.30 -8.98 -6.70
N LEU A 11 0.53 -9.80 -5.97
CA LEU A 11 0.32 -9.60 -4.53
C LEU A 11 1.62 -9.70 -3.73
N TRP A 12 2.49 -10.65 -4.07
CA TRP A 12 3.79 -10.84 -3.44
C TRP A 12 4.71 -9.63 -3.65
N LEU A 13 4.87 -9.20 -4.90
CA LEU A 13 5.75 -8.07 -5.26
C LEU A 13 5.29 -6.75 -4.62
N TYR A 14 3.97 -6.51 -4.56
CA TYR A 14 3.39 -5.29 -3.97
C TYR A 14 3.08 -5.42 -2.47
N LEU A 15 3.42 -6.55 -1.84
CA LEU A 15 3.14 -6.83 -0.43
C LEU A 15 3.62 -5.72 0.51
N PRO A 16 4.84 -5.16 0.38
CA PRO A 16 5.27 -4.07 1.26
C PRO A 16 4.32 -2.86 1.20
N GLY A 17 3.96 -2.43 0.00
CA GLY A 17 3.04 -1.32 -0.23
C GLY A 17 1.64 -1.58 0.34
N PHE A 18 1.09 -2.79 0.15
CA PHE A 18 -0.23 -3.12 0.67
C PHE A 18 -0.31 -3.17 2.19
N LEU A 19 0.78 -3.51 2.87
CA LEU A 19 0.85 -3.45 4.33
C LEU A 19 1.12 -2.05 4.89
N ALA A 20 1.41 -1.06 4.05
CA ALA A 20 1.66 0.32 4.48
C ALA A 20 0.49 0.96 5.23
N ASN A 21 -0.77 0.63 4.87
CA ASN A 21 -1.95 1.10 5.61
C ASN A 21 -1.98 0.57 7.06
N THR A 22 -1.54 -0.67 7.27
CA THR A 22 -1.43 -1.28 8.61
C THR A 22 -0.32 -0.59 9.40
N PHE A 23 0.83 -0.35 8.78
CA PHE A 23 1.93 0.39 9.43
C PHE A 23 1.53 1.83 9.75
N ALA A 24 0.85 2.53 8.85
CA ALA A 24 0.35 3.88 9.10
C ALA A 24 -0.61 3.93 10.29
N MET A 25 -1.37 2.86 10.58
CA MET A 25 -2.17 2.76 11.81
C MET A 25 -1.29 2.73 13.06
N MET A 26 -0.18 2.01 13.04
CA MET A 26 0.76 1.96 14.17
C MET A 26 1.30 3.36 14.48
N TRP A 27 1.75 4.09 13.45
CA TRP A 27 2.31 5.43 13.60
C TRP A 27 1.27 6.53 13.82
N GLY A 28 0.07 6.38 13.26
CA GLY A 28 -0.99 7.39 13.28
C GLY A 28 -2.03 7.23 14.39
N LYS A 29 -2.12 6.06 15.03
CA LYS A 29 -3.10 5.76 16.09
C LYS A 29 -2.48 5.16 17.34
N TRP A 30 -1.51 4.26 17.23
CA TRP A 30 -0.91 3.61 18.40
C TRP A 30 0.18 4.49 19.04
N LEU A 31 1.12 4.99 18.25
CA LEU A 31 2.19 5.86 18.73
C LEU A 31 1.66 7.15 19.41
N PRO A 32 0.58 7.81 18.92
CA PRO A 32 -0.02 8.93 19.64
C PRO A 32 -0.51 8.64 21.05
N LYS A 33 -0.77 7.38 21.42
CA LYS A 33 -1.11 7.01 22.80
C LYS A 33 0.04 7.26 23.79
N THR A 34 1.27 7.43 23.28
CA THR A 34 2.44 7.79 24.10
C THR A 34 2.63 9.30 24.25
N GLY A 35 1.73 10.12 23.66
CA GLY A 35 1.83 11.58 23.63
C GLY A 35 2.52 12.16 22.39
N TYR A 36 2.96 11.31 21.45
CA TYR A 36 3.60 11.76 20.21
C TYR A 36 2.59 11.91 19.05
N GLY A 37 2.13 13.13 18.84
CA GLY A 37 1.08 13.43 17.85
C GLY A 37 -0.32 13.03 18.35
N PRO A 38 -1.30 12.78 17.46
CA PRO A 38 -1.19 12.75 16.00
C PRO A 38 -1.24 14.16 15.40
N TRP A 39 -0.58 14.35 14.25
CA TRP A 39 -0.66 15.60 13.48
C TRP A 39 -1.44 15.36 12.18
N PRO A 40 -2.74 15.74 12.13
CA PRO A 40 -3.53 15.64 10.91
C PRO A 40 -2.89 16.42 9.77
N ILE A 41 -2.83 15.81 8.58
CA ILE A 41 -2.23 16.43 7.39
C ILE A 41 -2.96 17.73 7.02
N ASP A 42 -4.29 17.76 7.18
CA ASP A 42 -5.10 18.94 6.90
C ASP A 42 -5.12 19.97 8.04
N GLY A 43 -4.53 19.66 9.20
CA GLY A 43 -4.50 20.55 10.36
C GLY A 43 -5.88 21.03 10.83
N GLY A 44 -6.96 20.28 10.58
CA GLY A 44 -8.32 20.71 10.93
C GLY A 44 -9.01 21.57 9.88
N ARG A 45 -8.33 21.93 8.77
CA ARG A 45 -8.87 22.84 7.75
C ARG A 45 -10.07 22.23 7.02
N THR A 46 -10.99 23.09 6.64
CA THR A 46 -12.18 22.79 5.83
C THR A 46 -12.09 23.48 4.47
N LEU A 47 -12.81 22.97 3.47
CA LEU A 47 -13.00 23.67 2.20
C LEU A 47 -14.29 24.51 2.22
N SER A 48 -14.58 25.20 1.10
CA SER A 48 -15.78 26.02 0.91
C SER A 48 -17.11 25.26 1.10
N ASP A 49 -17.08 23.93 1.01
CA ASP A 49 -18.23 23.06 1.29
C ASP A 49 -18.46 22.82 2.80
N GLY A 50 -17.67 23.45 3.67
CA GLY A 50 -17.73 23.31 5.13
C GLY A 50 -17.18 21.99 5.66
N LYS A 51 -16.64 21.12 4.80
CA LYS A 51 -16.15 19.79 5.18
C LYS A 51 -14.64 19.77 5.26
N ARG A 52 -14.08 18.94 6.16
CA ARG A 52 -12.64 18.71 6.29
C ARG A 52 -11.98 18.36 4.95
N ILE A 53 -10.70 18.67 4.78
CA ILE A 53 -9.98 18.29 3.54
C ILE A 53 -9.77 16.78 3.50
N LEU A 54 -9.28 16.19 4.60
CA LEU A 54 -8.97 14.75 4.72
C LEU A 54 -9.64 14.10 5.94
N GLY A 55 -9.73 14.82 7.06
CA GLY A 55 -10.19 14.33 8.36
C GLY A 55 -9.06 13.75 9.23
N ASP A 56 -9.36 13.48 10.50
CA ASP A 56 -8.34 13.19 11.54
C ASP A 56 -7.54 11.91 11.30
N GLY A 57 -8.08 11.00 10.50
CA GLY A 57 -7.45 9.72 10.20
C GLY A 57 -6.24 9.78 9.26
N LYS A 58 -5.91 10.95 8.67
CA LYS A 58 -4.76 11.11 7.78
C LYS A 58 -3.73 12.01 8.44
N THR A 59 -2.62 11.44 8.89
CA THR A 59 -1.63 12.11 9.72
C THR A 59 -0.24 12.05 9.10
N TRP A 60 0.61 13.04 9.39
CA TRP A 60 2.00 13.06 8.94
C TRP A 60 2.79 11.87 9.48
N ASN A 61 2.58 11.50 10.74
CA ASN A 61 3.22 10.32 11.35
C ASN A 61 2.82 9.04 10.63
N GLY A 62 1.53 8.90 10.29
CA GLY A 62 1.03 7.76 9.53
C GLY A 62 1.64 7.68 8.14
N LEU A 63 1.67 8.80 7.41
CA LEU A 63 2.23 8.86 6.06
C LEU A 63 3.74 8.54 6.05
N ILE A 64 4.53 9.23 6.86
CA ILE A 64 5.99 9.08 6.89
C ILE A 64 6.35 7.72 7.49
N GLY A 65 5.86 7.43 8.69
CA GLY A 65 6.19 6.19 9.40
C GLY A 65 5.70 4.95 8.67
N GLY A 66 4.48 4.99 8.10
CA GLY A 66 3.95 3.88 7.30
C GLY A 66 4.77 3.61 6.03
N SER A 67 5.20 4.66 5.33
CA SER A 67 6.06 4.55 4.14
C SER A 67 7.42 3.95 4.50
N LEU A 68 8.12 4.50 5.49
CA LEU A 68 9.45 4.01 5.88
C LEU A 68 9.41 2.58 6.44
N THR A 69 8.35 2.22 7.17
CA THR A 69 8.17 0.84 7.68
C THR A 69 7.91 -0.14 6.53
N SER A 70 7.21 0.28 5.48
CA SER A 70 7.08 -0.49 4.24
C SER A 70 8.45 -0.69 3.56
N GLY A 71 9.31 0.34 3.57
CA GLY A 71 10.72 0.23 3.17
C GLY A 71 11.47 -0.85 3.94
N LEU A 72 11.41 -0.82 5.28
CA LEU A 72 12.03 -1.84 6.13
C LEU A 72 11.48 -3.24 5.87
N LEU A 73 10.17 -3.37 5.64
CA LEU A 73 9.57 -4.66 5.28
C LEU A 73 10.12 -5.18 3.94
N CYS A 74 10.32 -4.31 2.95
CA CYS A 74 10.91 -4.70 1.67
C CYS A 74 12.39 -5.12 1.83
N MET A 75 13.15 -4.49 2.73
CA MET A 75 14.49 -4.96 3.07
C MET A 75 14.46 -6.37 3.67
N VAL A 76 13.54 -6.64 4.62
CA VAL A 76 13.38 -7.98 5.21
C VAL A 76 12.99 -9.00 4.14
N LEU A 77 12.10 -8.62 3.23
CA LEU A 77 11.70 -9.45 2.10
C LEU A 77 12.90 -9.82 1.23
N VAL A 78 13.69 -8.84 0.80
CA VAL A 78 14.89 -9.05 -0.02
C VAL A 78 15.95 -9.85 0.73
N ALA A 79 16.21 -9.54 2.01
CA ALA A 79 17.16 -10.29 2.83
C ALA A 79 16.75 -11.75 3.09
N SER A 80 15.45 -12.06 2.99
CA SER A 80 14.93 -13.42 3.09
C SER A 80 15.03 -14.21 1.78
N LEU A 81 15.36 -13.53 0.69
CA LEU A 81 15.58 -14.12 -0.62
C LEU A 81 17.09 -14.21 -0.90
N GLY A 82 17.47 -15.09 -1.83
CA GLY A 82 18.85 -15.19 -2.29
C GLY A 82 19.22 -14.06 -3.25
N ASP A 83 20.27 -14.29 -4.04
CA ASP A 83 20.77 -13.32 -5.01
C ASP A 83 19.68 -12.87 -6.00
N VAL A 84 19.76 -11.61 -6.43
CA VAL A 84 18.85 -11.05 -7.44
C VAL A 84 19.02 -11.82 -8.76
N PRO A 85 17.95 -12.44 -9.30
CA PRO A 85 18.02 -13.11 -10.58
C PRO A 85 18.32 -12.13 -11.72
N ASP A 86 18.96 -12.63 -12.77
CA ASP A 86 19.21 -11.86 -13.99
C ASP A 86 17.88 -11.35 -14.60
N SER A 87 17.89 -10.13 -15.12
CA SER A 87 16.76 -9.51 -15.81
C SER A 87 16.23 -10.30 -17.01
N SER A 88 17.06 -11.16 -17.60
CA SER A 88 16.70 -12.04 -18.73
C SER A 88 15.86 -13.26 -18.33
N VAL A 89 15.79 -13.59 -17.04
CA VAL A 89 14.95 -14.69 -16.55
C VAL A 89 13.49 -14.31 -16.73
N ALA A 90 12.75 -15.12 -17.48
CA ALA A 90 11.34 -14.88 -17.76
C ALA A 90 10.51 -14.86 -16.47
N LEU A 91 9.49 -14.00 -16.44
CA LEU A 91 8.51 -13.93 -15.35
C LEU A 91 7.96 -15.30 -14.93
N ASP A 92 7.76 -16.16 -15.93
CA ASP A 92 7.22 -17.50 -15.80
C ASP A 92 8.12 -18.49 -15.05
N GLU A 93 9.43 -18.23 -15.01
CA GLU A 93 10.43 -19.07 -14.34
C GLU A 93 10.68 -18.62 -12.89
N ASN A 94 10.38 -17.37 -12.55
CA ASN A 94 10.58 -16.81 -11.21
C ASN A 94 9.63 -17.41 -10.15
N GLY A 95 8.53 -18.02 -10.58
CA GLY A 95 7.47 -18.48 -9.69
C GLY A 95 6.77 -17.34 -8.94
N ILE A 96 5.98 -17.68 -7.92
CA ILE A 96 5.19 -16.69 -7.16
C ILE A 96 6.07 -15.80 -6.28
N PHE A 97 7.15 -16.36 -5.72
CA PHE A 97 8.03 -15.70 -4.77
C PHE A 97 9.23 -15.05 -5.44
N ALA A 98 8.99 -14.32 -6.53
CA ALA A 98 10.03 -13.65 -7.29
C ALA A 98 10.75 -12.58 -6.47
N HIS A 99 12.00 -12.31 -6.84
CA HIS A 99 12.81 -11.28 -6.20
C HIS A 99 12.32 -9.88 -6.60
N PRO A 100 11.92 -9.01 -5.65
CA PRO A 100 11.32 -7.71 -5.99
C PRO A 100 12.30 -6.72 -6.64
N LEU A 101 13.60 -6.96 -6.52
CA LEU A 101 14.64 -6.15 -7.19
C LEU A 101 15.02 -6.64 -8.59
N GLN A 102 14.40 -7.71 -9.11
CA GLN A 102 14.69 -8.16 -10.46
C GLN A 102 14.33 -7.07 -11.48
N GLY A 103 15.24 -6.84 -12.44
CA GLY A 103 15.10 -5.79 -13.44
C GLY A 103 15.26 -4.36 -12.90
N SER A 104 15.69 -4.18 -11.64
CA SER A 104 15.94 -2.85 -11.06
C SER A 104 17.24 -2.21 -11.54
N ASP A 105 18.11 -2.95 -12.23
CA ASP A 105 19.38 -2.43 -12.74
C ASP A 105 19.19 -1.20 -13.63
N GLY A 106 19.87 -0.11 -13.28
CA GLY A 106 19.76 1.17 -13.98
C GLY A 106 18.48 1.97 -13.68
N ALA A 107 17.57 1.46 -12.84
CA ALA A 107 16.42 2.23 -12.39
C ALA A 107 16.84 3.33 -11.40
N TRP A 108 16.06 4.42 -11.33
CA TRP A 108 16.37 5.59 -10.50
C TRP A 108 16.46 5.29 -8.99
N PHE A 109 15.79 4.23 -8.54
CA PHE A 109 15.74 3.80 -7.14
C PHE A 109 16.81 2.76 -6.78
N ALA A 110 17.53 2.22 -7.79
CA ALA A 110 18.60 1.25 -7.61
C ALA A 110 19.92 1.93 -7.26
N ILE A 111 20.02 2.40 -6.01
CA ILE A 111 21.18 3.14 -5.50
C ILE A 111 21.68 2.57 -4.18
N GLY A 112 23.01 2.60 -3.99
CA GLY A 112 23.67 2.26 -2.72
C GLY A 112 23.50 0.80 -2.28
N GLY A 113 23.37 -0.13 -3.23
CA GLY A 113 23.29 -1.57 -2.99
C GLY A 113 21.86 -2.10 -2.81
N GLU A 114 21.73 -3.42 -2.71
CA GLU A 114 20.43 -4.11 -2.71
C GLU A 114 19.53 -3.69 -1.54
N MET A 115 20.08 -3.58 -0.33
CA MET A 115 19.30 -3.24 0.85
C MET A 115 18.75 -1.81 0.80
N LEU A 116 19.55 -0.84 0.34
CA LEU A 116 19.06 0.53 0.19
C LEU A 116 18.05 0.62 -0.96
N THR A 117 18.29 -0.10 -2.05
CA THR A 117 17.35 -0.21 -3.18
C THR A 117 16.00 -0.77 -2.73
N ALA A 118 16.02 -1.86 -1.94
CA ALA A 118 14.83 -2.45 -1.34
C ALA A 118 14.11 -1.47 -0.42
N PHE A 119 14.85 -0.74 0.41
CA PHE A 119 14.27 0.28 1.28
C PHE A 119 13.57 1.40 0.50
N ILE A 120 14.19 1.90 -0.56
CA ILE A 120 13.62 2.96 -1.42
C ILE A 120 12.39 2.42 -2.14
N LEU A 121 12.47 1.22 -2.73
CA LEU A 121 11.34 0.55 -3.40
C LEU A 121 10.15 0.38 -2.45
N GLY A 122 10.37 -0.23 -1.28
CA GLY A 122 9.32 -0.44 -0.29
C GLY A 122 8.74 0.88 0.23
N SER A 123 9.58 1.90 0.44
CA SER A 123 9.13 3.23 0.86
C SER A 123 8.29 3.92 -0.21
N PHE A 124 8.68 3.79 -1.47
CA PHE A 124 7.95 4.30 -2.63
C PHE A 124 6.56 3.64 -2.73
N LEU A 125 6.50 2.30 -2.66
CA LEU A 125 5.22 1.58 -2.70
C LEU A 125 4.32 1.97 -1.52
N GLY A 126 4.89 2.07 -0.32
CA GLY A 126 4.14 2.48 0.86
C GLY A 126 3.62 3.92 0.76
N PHE A 127 4.44 4.84 0.27
CA PHE A 127 4.04 6.23 0.07
C PHE A 127 2.86 6.35 -0.89
N PHE A 128 2.94 5.76 -2.08
CA PHE A 128 1.85 5.84 -3.07
C PHE A 128 0.59 5.11 -2.61
N CYS A 129 0.71 4.02 -1.86
CA CYS A 129 -0.43 3.37 -1.21
C CYS A 129 -1.16 4.35 -0.26
N LEU A 130 -0.41 5.04 0.61
CA LEU A 130 -0.96 5.99 1.59
C LEU A 130 -1.46 7.30 0.97
N VAL A 131 -0.86 7.74 -0.14
CA VAL A 131 -1.39 8.83 -0.96
C VAL A 131 -2.73 8.43 -1.57
N GLY A 132 -2.85 7.22 -2.13
CA GLY A 132 -4.11 6.72 -2.67
C GLY A 132 -5.21 6.64 -1.61
N ASP A 133 -4.89 6.11 -0.43
CA ASP A 133 -5.80 6.09 0.73
C ASP A 133 -6.20 7.52 1.17
N SER A 134 -5.29 8.49 1.10
CA SER A 134 -5.58 9.91 1.34
C SER A 134 -6.51 10.51 0.27
N THR A 135 -6.32 10.18 -1.00
CA THR A 135 -7.25 10.55 -2.09
C THR A 135 -8.64 9.97 -1.86
N GLY A 136 -8.73 8.71 -1.42
CA GLY A 136 -10.00 8.10 -1.00
C GLY A 136 -10.66 8.89 0.13
N SER A 137 -9.88 9.30 1.13
CA SER A 137 -10.37 10.17 2.22
C SER A 137 -10.88 11.52 1.71
N PHE A 138 -10.17 12.18 0.82
CA PHE A 138 -10.60 13.43 0.21
C PHE A 138 -11.96 13.28 -0.48
N VAL A 139 -12.11 12.25 -1.34
CA VAL A 139 -13.38 11.98 -2.04
C VAL A 139 -14.50 11.69 -1.04
N LYS A 140 -14.23 10.93 0.03
CA LYS A 140 -15.20 10.69 1.12
C LYS A 140 -15.66 12.01 1.75
N ARG A 141 -14.75 12.94 2.05
CA ARG A 141 -15.09 14.26 2.60
C ARG A 141 -15.98 15.04 1.63
N ARG A 142 -15.64 15.12 0.35
CA ARG A 142 -16.47 15.81 -0.66
C ARG A 142 -17.88 15.23 -0.74
N ARG A 143 -18.05 13.91 -0.54
CA ARG A 143 -19.35 13.21 -0.46
C ARG A 143 -20.12 13.40 0.87
N GLY A 144 -19.61 14.16 1.83
CA GLY A 144 -20.29 14.38 3.12
C GLY A 144 -20.04 13.31 4.18
N LEU A 145 -19.21 12.31 3.90
CA LEU A 145 -18.88 11.26 4.86
C LEU A 145 -17.90 11.84 5.89
N LYS A 146 -18.19 11.74 7.18
CA LYS A 146 -17.37 12.35 8.25
C LYS A 146 -16.28 11.41 8.77
N ARG A 147 -15.17 11.98 9.25
CA ARG A 147 -14.10 11.28 9.98
C ARG A 147 -13.41 12.24 10.94
N GLU A 148 -14.06 12.48 12.06
CA GLU A 148 -13.71 13.51 13.05
C GLU A 148 -14.06 13.00 14.45
N GLY A 149 -13.09 13.04 15.38
CA GLY A 149 -13.23 12.45 16.71
C GLY A 149 -13.68 10.98 16.65
N ASP A 150 -14.74 10.64 17.38
CA ASP A 150 -15.30 9.28 17.45
C ASP A 150 -16.20 8.93 16.25
N VAL A 151 -16.49 9.89 15.36
CA VAL A 151 -17.39 9.69 14.21
C VAL A 151 -16.59 9.25 12.99
N SER A 152 -16.87 8.05 12.48
CA SER A 152 -16.32 7.56 11.20
C SER A 152 -17.40 6.93 10.34
N SER A 153 -17.67 7.52 9.17
CA SER A 153 -18.53 6.94 8.15
C SER A 153 -17.81 5.80 7.40
N LYS A 154 -18.59 4.80 6.94
CA LYS A 154 -18.09 3.67 6.13
C LYS A 154 -18.26 3.96 4.64
N ALA A 155 -17.29 3.57 3.81
CA ALA A 155 -17.42 3.61 2.37
C ALA A 155 -16.61 2.47 1.72
N PRO A 156 -17.16 1.24 1.65
CA PRO A 156 -16.41 0.03 1.32
C PRO A 156 -15.52 0.14 0.08
N LEU A 157 -16.01 0.75 -1.01
CA LEU A 157 -15.24 0.93 -2.24
C LEU A 157 -14.14 1.98 -2.09
N LEU A 158 -14.43 3.11 -1.45
CA LEU A 158 -13.44 4.18 -1.22
C LEU A 158 -12.43 3.83 -0.12
N ASP A 159 -12.73 2.83 0.70
CA ASP A 159 -11.86 2.29 1.74
C ASP A 159 -10.92 1.20 1.20
N THR A 160 -11.13 0.70 -0.03
CA THR A 160 -10.39 -0.46 -0.58
C THR A 160 -9.74 -0.20 -1.93
N LEU A 161 -10.39 0.54 -2.85
CA LEU A 161 -9.88 0.71 -4.21
C LEU A 161 -8.78 1.79 -4.35
N PRO A 162 -8.88 2.98 -3.72
CA PRO A 162 -7.97 4.09 -4.04
C PRO A 162 -6.50 3.80 -3.76
N PHE A 163 -6.18 3.09 -2.67
CA PHE A 163 -4.79 2.76 -2.35
C PHE A 163 -4.20 1.78 -3.37
N ALA A 164 -4.98 0.77 -3.77
CA ALA A 164 -4.54 -0.27 -4.71
C ALA A 164 -4.34 0.31 -6.11
N ILE A 165 -5.28 1.14 -6.57
CA ILE A 165 -5.17 1.85 -7.85
C ILE A 165 -3.92 2.73 -7.87
N MET A 166 -3.69 3.51 -6.81
CA MET A 166 -2.58 4.46 -6.77
C MET A 166 -1.23 3.75 -6.76
N VAL A 167 -1.05 2.70 -5.94
CA VAL A 167 0.25 2.00 -5.87
C VAL A 167 0.57 1.24 -7.16
N PHE A 168 -0.41 0.61 -7.80
CA PHE A 168 -0.20 -0.04 -9.10
C PHE A 168 0.08 0.95 -10.21
N LEU A 169 -0.68 2.05 -10.26
CA LEU A 169 -0.43 3.11 -11.24
C LEU A 169 0.97 3.71 -11.07
N ALA A 170 1.37 4.00 -9.83
CA ALA A 170 2.70 4.51 -9.54
C ALA A 170 3.80 3.50 -9.90
N GLY A 171 3.59 2.22 -9.61
CA GLY A 171 4.49 1.15 -10.00
C GLY A 171 4.74 1.12 -11.51
N GLN A 172 3.67 1.15 -12.30
CA GLN A 172 3.73 1.13 -13.76
C GLN A 172 4.33 2.42 -14.37
N LEU A 173 4.12 3.58 -13.73
CA LEU A 173 4.62 4.86 -14.25
C LEU A 173 6.08 5.14 -13.90
N PHE A 174 6.55 4.68 -12.73
CA PHE A 174 7.82 5.13 -12.17
C PHE A 174 8.86 4.02 -11.96
N LEU A 175 8.50 2.73 -11.96
CA LEU A 175 9.48 1.66 -11.67
C LEU A 175 10.21 1.12 -12.91
N GLY A 176 9.90 1.63 -14.11
CA GLY A 176 10.70 1.43 -15.31
C GLY A 176 10.88 -0.03 -15.69
N THR A 177 12.11 -0.52 -15.67
CA THR A 177 12.51 -1.88 -16.04
C THR A 177 12.28 -2.92 -14.94
N SER A 178 11.87 -2.50 -13.74
CA SER A 178 11.60 -3.41 -12.63
C SER A 178 10.52 -4.43 -13.00
N ILE A 179 10.65 -5.65 -12.47
CA ILE A 179 9.61 -6.68 -12.53
C ILE A 179 8.23 -6.17 -12.06
N LEU A 180 8.19 -5.21 -11.13
CA LEU A 180 6.94 -4.61 -10.65
C LEU A 180 6.19 -3.80 -11.73
N ALA A 181 6.91 -3.32 -12.73
CA ALA A 181 6.40 -2.55 -13.86
C ALA A 181 6.14 -3.42 -15.10
N ASP A 182 6.32 -4.73 -15.01
CA ASP A 182 6.15 -5.62 -16.17
C ASP A 182 4.72 -5.55 -16.73
N SER A 183 4.64 -5.60 -18.07
CA SER A 183 3.41 -5.56 -18.83
C SER A 183 2.44 -6.71 -18.55
N GLU A 184 2.97 -7.89 -18.23
CA GLU A 184 2.17 -9.08 -17.93
C GLU A 184 1.40 -8.95 -16.62
N LEU A 185 1.89 -8.10 -15.70
CA LEU A 185 1.22 -7.85 -14.42
C LEU A 185 0.02 -6.89 -14.53
N ARG A 186 -0.17 -6.18 -15.65
CA ARG A 186 -1.25 -5.18 -15.80
C ARG A 186 -2.65 -5.80 -15.66
N LEU A 187 -2.91 -6.93 -16.32
CA LEU A 187 -4.20 -7.63 -16.22
C LEU A 187 -4.44 -8.20 -14.81
N PRO A 188 -3.46 -8.87 -14.17
CA PRO A 188 -3.51 -9.23 -12.75
C PRO A 188 -3.79 -8.03 -11.83
N MET A 189 -3.14 -6.88 -12.01
CA MET A 189 -3.39 -5.67 -11.23
C MET A 189 -4.85 -5.21 -11.34
N LEU A 190 -5.39 -5.16 -12.56
CA LEU A 190 -6.80 -4.79 -12.78
C LEU A 190 -7.76 -5.77 -12.10
N ALA A 191 -7.50 -7.08 -12.22
CA ALA A 191 -8.29 -8.09 -11.54
C ALA A 191 -8.21 -7.93 -10.02
N LEU A 192 -7.01 -7.74 -9.47
CA LEU A 192 -6.81 -7.52 -8.04
C LEU A 192 -7.57 -6.29 -7.55
N VAL A 193 -7.53 -5.16 -8.26
CA VAL A 193 -8.35 -3.97 -7.92
C VAL A 193 -9.84 -4.33 -7.84
N LEU A 194 -10.36 -5.05 -8.83
CA LEU A 194 -11.78 -5.47 -8.83
C LEU A 194 -12.12 -6.44 -7.69
N PHE A 195 -11.19 -7.33 -7.33
CA PHE A 195 -11.36 -8.31 -6.26
C PHE A 195 -11.03 -7.77 -4.86
N THR A 196 -10.33 -6.63 -4.75
CA THR A 196 -9.89 -6.05 -3.47
C THR A 196 -11.03 -5.85 -2.47
N PRO A 197 -12.24 -5.34 -2.85
CA PRO A 197 -13.36 -5.22 -1.92
C PRO A 197 -13.82 -6.58 -1.36
N VAL A 198 -13.79 -7.63 -2.17
CA VAL A 198 -14.15 -8.99 -1.76
C VAL A 198 -13.09 -9.54 -0.82
N LEU A 199 -11.82 -9.40 -1.19
CA LEU A 199 -10.68 -9.87 -0.40
C LEU A 199 -10.65 -9.21 0.98
N HIS A 200 -10.80 -7.87 1.05
CA HIS A 200 -10.90 -7.15 2.32
C HIS A 200 -12.08 -7.63 3.18
N ARG A 201 -13.25 -7.80 2.58
CA ARG A 201 -14.43 -8.30 3.31
C ARG A 201 -14.19 -9.71 3.86
N SER A 202 -13.59 -10.59 3.08
CA SER A 202 -13.25 -11.95 3.51
C SER A 202 -12.31 -11.95 4.71
N PHE A 203 -11.26 -11.13 4.70
CA PHE A 203 -10.36 -10.98 5.84
C PHE A 203 -11.06 -10.41 7.08
N ASN A 204 -11.96 -9.42 6.91
CA ASN A 204 -12.71 -8.85 8.02
C ASN A 204 -13.68 -9.85 8.66
N VAL A 205 -14.40 -10.62 7.83
CA VAL A 205 -15.31 -11.69 8.29
C VAL A 205 -14.53 -12.80 8.99
N PHE A 206 -13.38 -13.21 8.44
CA PHE A 206 -12.54 -14.23 9.05
C PHE A 206 -12.00 -13.76 10.41
N GLY A 207 -11.46 -12.53 10.47
CA GLY A 207 -10.97 -11.92 11.71
C GLY A 207 -12.05 -11.81 12.79
N TYR A 208 -13.29 -11.53 12.42
CA TYR A 208 -14.43 -11.53 13.34
C TYR A 208 -14.75 -12.94 13.85
N LYS A 209 -14.77 -13.95 12.98
CA LYS A 209 -15.07 -15.34 13.37
C LYS A 209 -14.05 -15.93 14.35
N ILE A 210 -12.79 -15.51 14.27
CA ILE A 210 -11.72 -15.96 15.17
C ILE A 210 -11.55 -15.04 16.40
N GLY A 211 -12.41 -14.03 16.58
CA GLY A 211 -12.39 -13.11 17.73
C GLY A 211 -11.30 -12.04 17.69
N TRP A 212 -10.61 -11.85 16.56
CA TRP A 212 -9.58 -10.80 16.39
C TRP A 212 -10.15 -9.44 16.04
N LYS A 213 -11.42 -9.37 15.60
CA LYS A 213 -12.12 -8.13 15.32
C LYS A 213 -13.48 -8.13 16.01
N ASP A 214 -13.89 -6.96 16.48
CA ASP A 214 -15.21 -6.77 17.11
C ASP A 214 -16.36 -6.74 16.08
N VAL A 215 -16.05 -6.51 14.80
CA VAL A 215 -17.05 -6.37 13.72
C VAL A 215 -16.60 -7.05 12.42
N PRO A 216 -17.55 -7.56 11.60
CA PRO A 216 -17.25 -8.39 10.41
C PRO A 216 -17.00 -7.58 9.12
N TYR A 217 -16.89 -6.26 9.18
CA TYR A 217 -16.77 -5.37 8.03
C TYR A 217 -15.55 -4.46 8.11
#